data_AF-A0A815VGD7-F1
#
_entry.id   AF-A0A815VGD7-F1
#
_cell.length_a   1.000
_cell.length_b   1.000
_cell.length_c   1.000
_cell.angle_alpha   90.00
_cell.angle_beta   90.00
_cell.angle_gamma   90.00
#
_symmetry.space_group_name_H-M   'P 1'
#
loop_
_entity.id
_entity.type
_entity.pdbx_description
1 polymer ?
#
loop_
_entity_poly.entity_id
_entity_poly.type
_entity_poly.pdbx_seq_one_letter_code
_entity_poly.pdbx_strand_id
1 'polypeptide(L)'
;TMSGKLTVEQHLARFIPVEISADLSQLNSNQLKAIIKLIEACKLFDQLYIRQVWSGNEEMYRNLLEKSKNNEEDGLLLQLFYISRGPWDRFTASEPFVSGVEERPKNANFYPKDMTKIEFEQWIETLSKDDRYQATGFYHIIQRNAKTNKLECIPYSEAYQDLLTPISRLLEEAADLIDEKSLKKFLKLRARSFQTNDYIESEVAWLNIEPNCPIEVTCGPYETYTDELFSYKAAFGMHVHIRDQPYTEKLNFFTESLSIIESHLPVPDEYRNKELKSVPIVVVNEIFNGGDAPLPMTVAYNLPNDEQIIKQFGSKLTIMKNIQEGKYVT
;
A
#
# COMPACT_ATOMS: atom_id res chain seq x y z
N THR A 1 6.71 -38.84 -1.33
CA THR A 1 6.50 -38.34 0.04
C THR A 1 5.59 -37.14 -0.04
N MET A 2 4.29 -37.32 0.23
CA MET A 2 3.34 -36.21 0.26
C MET A 2 3.66 -35.38 1.51
N SER A 3 4.26 -34.19 1.38
CA SER A 3 4.13 -33.21 2.45
C SER A 3 2.64 -32.86 2.50
N GLY A 4 1.96 -33.28 3.56
CA GLY A 4 0.56 -32.88 3.75
C GLY A 4 0.47 -31.36 3.75
N LYS A 5 -0.54 -30.80 3.06
CA LYS A 5 -0.87 -29.38 3.17
C LYS A 5 -1.05 -29.04 4.66
N LEU A 6 -0.51 -27.90 5.08
CA LEU A 6 -0.66 -27.42 6.45
C LEU A 6 -2.15 -27.22 6.77
N THR A 7 -2.55 -27.47 8.02
CA THR A 7 -3.87 -27.07 8.49
C THR A 7 -3.93 -25.55 8.70
N VAL A 8 -5.13 -24.99 8.84
CA VAL A 8 -5.33 -23.55 9.10
C VAL A 8 -4.61 -23.14 10.39
N GLU A 9 -4.68 -23.96 11.44
CA GLU A 9 -4.00 -23.74 12.72
C GLU A 9 -2.48 -23.74 12.54
N GLN A 10 -1.95 -24.67 11.75
CA GLN A 10 -0.51 -24.74 11.47
C GLN A 10 -0.03 -23.52 10.67
N HIS A 11 -0.84 -23.01 9.74
CA HIS A 11 -0.53 -21.75 9.06
C HIS A 11 -0.51 -20.57 10.05
N LEU A 12 -1.54 -20.45 10.90
CA LEU A 12 -1.66 -19.38 11.87
C LEU A 12 -0.57 -19.41 12.94
N ALA A 13 -0.14 -20.59 13.37
CA ALA A 13 0.90 -20.77 14.40
C ALA A 13 2.29 -20.24 13.99
N ARG A 14 2.50 -19.92 12.70
CA ARG A 14 3.72 -19.28 12.20
C ARG A 14 3.76 -17.78 12.48
N PHE A 15 2.64 -17.19 12.92
CA PHE A 15 2.54 -15.77 13.24
C PHE A 15 2.42 -15.59 14.74
N ILE A 16 3.33 -14.79 15.30
CA ILE A 16 3.31 -14.43 16.71
C ILE A 16 2.49 -13.14 16.84
N PRO A 17 1.38 -13.14 17.59
CA PRO A 17 0.64 -11.92 17.88
C PRO A 17 1.52 -10.97 18.70
N VAL A 18 1.68 -9.74 18.22
CA VAL A 18 2.40 -8.68 18.93
C VAL A 18 1.47 -7.50 19.08
N GLU A 19 1.37 -6.96 20.30
CA GLU A 19 0.67 -5.71 20.54
C GLU A 19 1.49 -4.55 19.97
N ILE A 20 0.92 -3.86 18.98
CA ILE A 20 1.52 -2.67 18.39
C ILE A 20 0.86 -1.44 19.02
N SER A 21 1.68 -0.54 19.58
CA SER A 21 1.22 0.69 20.22
C SER A 21 2.17 1.88 19.95
N ALA A 22 1.70 3.07 20.28
CA ALA A 22 2.47 4.31 20.24
C ALA A 22 2.04 5.25 21.38
N ASP A 23 2.93 6.15 21.81
CA ASP A 23 2.58 7.20 22.76
C ASP A 23 1.72 8.28 22.09
N LEU A 24 0.48 8.42 22.57
CA LEU A 24 -0.49 9.40 22.07
C LEU A 24 -0.61 10.64 22.97
N SER A 25 0.18 10.75 24.04
CA SER A 25 0.06 11.80 25.05
C SER A 25 0.23 13.22 24.51
N GLN A 26 0.96 13.36 23.40
CA GLN A 26 1.16 14.63 22.69
C GLN A 26 -0.04 15.06 21.83
N LEU A 27 -1.02 14.18 21.59
CA LEU A 27 -2.15 14.46 20.71
C LEU A 27 -3.30 15.13 21.45
N ASN A 28 -3.89 16.14 20.81
CA ASN A 28 -5.11 16.78 21.31
C ASN A 28 -6.37 15.97 20.96
N SER A 29 -7.51 16.36 21.55
CA SER A 29 -8.78 15.64 21.36
C SER A 29 -9.29 15.61 19.91
N ASN A 30 -8.96 16.59 19.08
CA ASN A 30 -9.36 16.60 17.67
C ASN A 30 -8.44 15.69 16.84
N GLN A 31 -7.13 15.68 17.12
CA GLN A 31 -6.19 14.75 16.50
C GLN A 31 -6.54 13.28 16.80
N LEU A 32 -6.98 12.97 18.03
CA LEU A 32 -7.48 11.63 18.37
C LEU A 32 -8.73 11.26 17.56
N LYS A 33 -9.66 12.20 17.34
CA LYS A 33 -10.82 11.99 16.47
C LYS A 33 -10.41 11.83 15.00
N ALA A 34 -9.41 12.58 14.55
CA ALA A 34 -8.86 12.44 13.19
C ALA A 34 -8.27 11.04 12.98
N ILE A 35 -7.56 10.49 13.97
CA ILE A 35 -7.05 9.11 13.93
C ILE A 35 -8.18 8.09 13.77
N ILE A 36 -9.31 8.26 14.47
CA ILE A 36 -10.48 7.38 14.31
C ILE A 36 -10.96 7.38 12.85
N LYS A 37 -11.02 8.55 12.21
CA LYS A 37 -11.38 8.68 10.78
C LYS A 37 -10.37 8.02 9.85
N LEU A 38 -9.08 8.14 10.14
CA LEU A 38 -8.03 7.47 9.37
C LEU A 38 -8.10 5.94 9.53
N ILE A 39 -8.42 5.44 10.72
CA ILE A 39 -8.64 3.99 10.96
C ILE A 39 -9.89 3.49 10.22
N GLU A 40 -10.98 4.27 10.19
CA GLU A 40 -12.15 3.97 9.37
C GLU A 40 -11.77 3.87 7.88
N ALA A 41 -10.87 4.74 7.40
CA ALA A 41 -10.37 4.68 6.03
C ALA A 41 -9.51 3.43 5.78
N CYS A 42 -8.62 3.04 6.71
CA CYS A 42 -7.81 1.82 6.58
C CYS A 42 -8.66 0.56 6.32
N LYS A 43 -9.83 0.44 6.96
CA LYS A 43 -10.74 -0.69 6.74
C LYS A 43 -11.28 -0.74 5.31
N LEU A 44 -11.52 0.42 4.69
CA LEU A 44 -11.90 0.51 3.28
C LEU A 44 -10.72 0.21 2.35
N PHE A 45 -9.49 0.57 2.75
CA PHE A 45 -8.28 0.15 2.05
C PHE A 45 -8.11 -1.37 2.05
N ASP A 46 -8.41 -2.06 3.16
CA ASP A 46 -8.40 -3.53 3.19
C ASP A 46 -9.39 -4.12 2.16
N GLN A 47 -10.61 -3.57 2.10
CA GLN A 47 -11.59 -4.00 1.10
C GLN A 47 -11.12 -3.75 -0.34
N LEU A 48 -10.50 -2.59 -0.58
CA LEU A 48 -9.97 -2.23 -1.89
C LEU A 48 -8.84 -3.19 -2.30
N TYR A 49 -7.89 -3.44 -1.41
CA TYR A 49 -6.76 -4.30 -1.72
C TYR A 49 -7.16 -5.76 -1.96
N ILE A 50 -8.08 -6.34 -1.16
CA ILE A 50 -8.53 -7.71 -1.44
C ILE A 50 -9.21 -7.81 -2.82
N ARG A 51 -9.90 -6.74 -3.26
CA ARG A 51 -10.47 -6.64 -4.61
C ARG A 51 -9.37 -6.57 -5.67
N GLN A 52 -8.26 -5.88 -5.41
CA GLN A 52 -7.09 -5.85 -6.32
C GLN A 52 -6.37 -7.20 -6.41
N VAL A 53 -6.28 -7.94 -5.31
CA VAL A 53 -5.61 -9.25 -5.27
C VAL A 53 -6.35 -10.29 -6.13
N TRP A 54 -7.67 -10.39 -6.01
CA TRP A 54 -8.45 -11.37 -6.78
C TRP A 54 -9.93 -11.01 -6.84
N SER A 55 -10.54 -11.20 -8.01
CA SER A 55 -11.97 -10.92 -8.22
C SER A 55 -12.90 -11.76 -7.33
N GLY A 56 -12.47 -12.94 -6.89
CA GLY A 56 -13.25 -13.81 -5.99
C GLY A 56 -13.12 -13.48 -4.50
N ASN A 57 -12.19 -12.60 -4.10
CA ASN A 57 -11.91 -12.34 -2.69
C ASN A 57 -13.10 -11.70 -1.96
N GLU A 58 -13.82 -10.78 -2.59
CA GLU A 58 -14.94 -10.10 -1.91
C GLU A 58 -16.09 -11.07 -1.59
N GLU A 59 -16.41 -11.98 -2.51
CA GLU A 59 -17.42 -13.01 -2.26
C GLU A 59 -16.94 -14.02 -1.22
N MET A 60 -15.68 -14.45 -1.32
CA MET A 60 -15.09 -15.37 -0.35
C MET A 60 -15.08 -14.78 1.06
N TYR A 61 -14.65 -13.53 1.20
CA TYR A 61 -14.64 -12.84 2.49
C TYR A 61 -16.03 -12.79 3.12
N ARG A 62 -17.07 -12.42 2.34
CA ARG A 62 -18.46 -12.42 2.83
C ARG A 62 -18.90 -13.82 3.28
N ASN A 63 -18.60 -14.85 2.50
CA ASN A 63 -18.98 -16.22 2.84
C ASN A 63 -18.27 -16.72 4.10
N LEU A 64 -16.98 -16.43 4.25
CA LEU A 64 -16.21 -16.77 5.46
C LEU A 64 -16.74 -16.03 6.69
N LEU A 65 -17.04 -14.74 6.55
CA LEU A 65 -17.61 -13.92 7.63
C LEU A 65 -18.96 -14.42 8.12
N GLU A 66 -19.83 -14.92 7.24
CA GLU A 66 -21.11 -15.49 7.65
C GLU A 66 -20.94 -16.84 8.34
N LYS A 67 -20.06 -17.70 7.82
CA LYS A 67 -19.80 -19.03 8.41
C LYS A 67 -19.10 -18.94 9.77
N SER A 68 -18.16 -18.01 9.93
CA SER A 68 -17.39 -17.83 11.17
C SER A 68 -18.25 -17.46 12.37
N LYS A 69 -19.49 -16.98 12.17
CA LYS A 69 -20.42 -16.67 13.27
C LYS A 69 -20.84 -17.91 14.06
N ASN A 70 -20.78 -19.09 13.44
CA ASN A 70 -21.30 -20.34 14.02
C ASN A 70 -20.29 -21.50 13.98
N ASN A 71 -19.09 -21.29 13.42
CA ASN A 71 -18.06 -22.32 13.29
C ASN A 71 -16.67 -21.72 13.59
N GLU A 72 -16.00 -22.29 14.59
CA GLU A 72 -14.66 -21.88 15.02
C GLU A 72 -13.60 -22.10 13.94
N GLU A 73 -13.68 -23.20 13.18
CA GLU A 73 -12.75 -23.50 12.08
C GLU A 73 -12.88 -22.47 10.95
N ASP A 74 -14.11 -22.08 10.61
CA ASP A 74 -14.36 -20.99 9.65
C ASP A 74 -13.87 -19.63 10.20
N GLY A 75 -13.88 -19.45 11.52
CA GLY A 75 -13.30 -18.28 12.19
C GLY A 75 -11.79 -18.20 12.04
N LEU A 76 -11.09 -19.32 12.24
CA LEU A 76 -9.64 -19.42 12.01
C LEU A 76 -9.32 -19.24 10.52
N LEU A 77 -10.14 -19.78 9.63
CA LEU A 77 -9.97 -19.62 8.19
C LEU A 77 -10.17 -18.16 7.76
N LEU A 78 -11.16 -17.46 8.32
CA LEU A 78 -11.34 -16.03 8.12
C LEU A 78 -10.14 -15.22 8.61
N GLN A 79 -9.57 -15.57 9.76
CA GLN A 79 -8.37 -14.92 10.28
C GLN A 79 -7.17 -15.12 9.34
N LEU A 80 -6.96 -16.35 8.85
CA LEU A 80 -5.88 -16.68 7.91
C LEU A 80 -6.07 -15.96 6.57
N PHE A 81 -7.30 -15.93 6.05
CA PHE A 81 -7.67 -15.15 4.86
C PHE A 81 -7.35 -13.67 5.05
N TYR A 82 -7.72 -13.11 6.21
CA TYR A 82 -7.50 -11.70 6.51
C TYR A 82 -6.03 -11.35 6.51
N ILE A 83 -5.18 -12.06 7.26
CA ILE A 83 -3.73 -11.75 7.34
C ILE A 83 -2.99 -12.02 6.00
N SER A 84 -3.48 -12.98 5.21
CA SER A 84 -2.93 -13.30 3.89
C SER A 84 -3.45 -12.40 2.78
N ARG A 85 -4.54 -11.65 3.04
CA ARG A 85 -5.30 -10.84 2.07
C ARG A 85 -5.81 -11.65 0.87
N GLY A 86 -6.17 -12.91 1.11
CA GLY A 86 -6.65 -13.86 0.11
C GLY A 86 -6.44 -15.32 0.53
N PRO A 87 -6.92 -16.29 -0.27
CA PRO A 87 -6.89 -17.73 0.04
C PRO A 87 -5.54 -18.44 -0.16
N TRP A 88 -4.43 -17.71 -0.25
CA TRP A 88 -3.11 -18.26 -0.57
C TRP A 88 -2.07 -17.97 0.50
N ASP A 89 -1.21 -18.95 0.77
CA ASP A 89 -0.09 -18.78 1.69
C ASP A 89 1.02 -17.92 1.05
N ARG A 90 1.22 -16.71 1.58
CA ARG A 90 2.25 -15.77 1.09
C ARG A 90 3.69 -16.23 1.36
N PHE A 91 3.90 -17.24 2.21
CA PHE A 91 5.24 -17.70 2.62
C PHE A 91 5.71 -18.96 1.88
N THR A 92 4.78 -19.75 1.34
CA THR A 92 5.07 -21.01 0.65
C THR A 92 4.47 -20.99 -0.75
N ALA A 93 5.17 -20.36 -1.68
CA ALA A 93 4.86 -20.38 -3.12
C ALA A 93 3.40 -20.02 -3.50
N SER A 94 2.68 -19.25 -2.68
CA SER A 94 1.28 -18.90 -2.90
C SER A 94 0.36 -20.14 -3.02
N GLU A 95 0.63 -21.21 -2.27
CA GLU A 95 -0.25 -22.39 -2.25
C GLU A 95 -1.64 -22.05 -1.67
N PRO A 96 -2.75 -22.50 -2.30
CA PRO A 96 -4.09 -22.26 -1.77
C PRO A 96 -4.35 -23.14 -0.54
N PHE A 97 -4.81 -22.49 0.54
CA PHE A 97 -5.27 -23.15 1.77
C PHE A 97 -6.80 -23.34 1.81
N VAL A 98 -7.53 -22.76 0.84
CA VAL A 98 -8.97 -23.00 0.65
C VAL A 98 -9.19 -24.01 -0.47
N SER A 99 -10.02 -25.03 -0.22
CA SER A 99 -10.35 -26.05 -1.23
C SER A 99 -11.11 -25.45 -2.42
N GLY A 100 -10.80 -25.91 -3.63
CA GLY A 100 -11.42 -25.43 -4.86
C GLY A 100 -10.88 -24.09 -5.39
N VAL A 101 -9.94 -23.47 -4.69
CA VAL A 101 -9.24 -22.28 -5.17
C VAL A 101 -8.06 -22.70 -6.04
N GLU A 102 -7.95 -22.06 -7.21
CA GLU A 102 -6.85 -22.24 -8.17
C GLU A 102 -5.54 -21.61 -7.64
N GLU A 103 -4.45 -21.74 -8.39
CA GLU A 103 -3.23 -20.99 -8.10
C GLU A 103 -3.48 -19.48 -8.14
N ARG A 104 -2.70 -18.72 -7.36
CA ARG A 104 -2.82 -17.26 -7.33
C ARG A 104 -2.58 -16.68 -8.73
N PRO A 105 -3.52 -15.88 -9.28
CA PRO A 105 -3.35 -15.31 -10.61
C PRO A 105 -2.22 -14.27 -10.59
N LYS A 106 -1.24 -14.42 -11.50
CA LYS A 106 -0.11 -13.47 -11.63
C LYS A 106 -0.53 -12.06 -12.03
N ASN A 107 -1.64 -11.95 -12.76
CA ASN A 107 -2.25 -10.70 -13.18
C ASN A 107 -3.14 -10.07 -12.09
N ALA A 108 -3.27 -10.72 -10.92
CA ALA A 108 -4.20 -10.35 -9.87
C ALA A 108 -5.59 -10.00 -10.45
N ASN A 109 -6.22 -8.92 -9.98
CA ASN A 109 -7.45 -8.38 -10.58
C ASN A 109 -7.22 -7.04 -11.30
N PHE A 110 -6.01 -6.83 -11.85
CA PHE A 110 -5.69 -5.62 -12.60
C PHE A 110 -5.91 -5.74 -14.11
N TYR A 111 -6.00 -6.98 -14.61
CA TYR A 111 -6.15 -7.30 -16.03
C TYR A 111 -7.25 -8.35 -16.21
N PRO A 112 -7.83 -8.52 -17.41
CA PRO A 112 -8.81 -9.57 -17.65
C PRO A 112 -8.24 -10.97 -17.38
N LYS A 113 -9.05 -11.86 -16.78
CA LYS A 113 -8.60 -13.22 -16.38
C LYS A 113 -8.04 -14.03 -17.56
N ASP A 114 -8.56 -13.82 -18.75
CA ASP A 114 -8.21 -14.54 -19.98
C ASP A 114 -7.17 -13.80 -20.85
N MET A 115 -6.68 -12.64 -20.41
CA MET A 115 -5.73 -11.84 -21.17
C MET A 115 -4.35 -12.51 -21.21
N THR A 116 -3.79 -12.66 -22.41
CA THR A 116 -2.41 -13.14 -22.56
C THR A 116 -1.41 -11.98 -22.58
N LYS A 117 -0.15 -12.27 -22.24
CA LYS A 117 0.93 -11.27 -22.31
C LYS A 117 1.11 -10.71 -23.73
N ILE A 118 1.03 -11.59 -24.73
CA ILE A 118 1.14 -11.25 -26.16
C ILE A 118 -0.02 -10.34 -26.59
N GLU A 119 -1.25 -10.64 -26.15
CA GLU A 119 -2.41 -9.80 -26.44
C GLU A 119 -2.22 -8.37 -25.90
N PHE A 120 -1.76 -8.24 -24.66
CA PHE A 120 -1.48 -6.94 -24.05
C PHE A 120 -0.38 -6.19 -24.82
N GLU A 121 0.74 -6.85 -25.12
CA GLU A 121 1.88 -6.28 -25.85
C GLU A 121 1.47 -5.77 -27.24
N GLN A 122 0.67 -6.56 -27.97
CA GLN A 122 0.14 -6.13 -29.28
C GLN A 122 -0.85 -4.97 -29.15
N TRP A 123 -1.70 -4.98 -28.12
CA TRP A 123 -2.67 -3.90 -27.91
C TRP A 123 -1.98 -2.57 -27.61
N ILE A 124 -0.97 -2.54 -26.73
CA ILE A 124 -0.28 -1.29 -26.38
C ILE A 124 0.52 -0.68 -27.54
N GLU A 125 0.90 -1.46 -28.55
CA GLU A 125 1.52 -0.95 -29.79
C GLU A 125 0.53 -0.17 -30.67
N THR A 126 -0.78 -0.41 -30.52
CA THR A 126 -1.83 0.32 -31.26
C THR A 126 -2.24 1.64 -30.62
N LEU A 127 -1.81 1.87 -29.37
CA LEU A 127 -2.21 3.02 -28.58
C LEU A 127 -1.42 4.28 -28.94
N SER A 128 -2.01 5.44 -28.64
CA SER A 128 -1.27 6.69 -28.63
C SER A 128 -0.17 6.65 -27.55
N LYS A 129 0.78 7.59 -27.60
CA LYS A 129 1.85 7.66 -26.59
C LYS A 129 1.28 7.81 -25.17
N ASP A 130 0.24 8.62 -25.00
CA ASP A 130 -0.34 8.94 -23.70
C ASP A 130 -1.19 7.77 -23.18
N ASP A 131 -2.00 7.17 -24.05
CA ASP A 131 -2.79 5.97 -23.68
C ASP A 131 -1.88 4.79 -23.33
N ARG A 132 -0.77 4.62 -24.06
CA ARG A 132 0.24 3.61 -23.73
C ARG A 132 0.87 3.88 -22.37
N TYR A 133 1.22 5.14 -22.08
CA TYR A 133 1.77 5.52 -20.78
C TYR A 133 0.79 5.21 -19.64
N GLN A 134 -0.52 5.44 -19.82
CA GLN A 134 -1.54 5.07 -18.85
C GLN A 134 -1.69 3.55 -18.73
N ALA A 135 -1.73 2.83 -19.86
CA ALA A 135 -1.87 1.38 -19.91
C ALA A 135 -0.70 0.64 -19.25
N THR A 136 0.52 1.17 -19.35
CA THR A 136 1.73 0.64 -18.68
C THR A 136 2.06 1.36 -17.37
N GLY A 137 1.16 2.23 -16.89
CA GLY A 137 1.36 3.03 -15.69
C GLY A 137 0.72 2.42 -14.44
N PHE A 138 0.96 3.09 -13.32
CA PHE A 138 0.58 2.64 -11.97
C PHE A 138 -0.91 2.66 -11.68
N TYR A 139 -1.66 3.61 -12.25
CA TYR A 139 -2.96 4.03 -11.73
C TYR A 139 -4.17 3.67 -12.61
N HIS A 140 -4.03 2.63 -13.44
CA HIS A 140 -5.11 2.17 -14.32
C HIS A 140 -5.19 0.66 -14.35
N ILE A 141 -6.40 0.11 -14.33
CA ILE A 141 -6.63 -1.31 -14.66
C ILE A 141 -6.88 -1.47 -16.15
N ILE A 142 -6.69 -2.70 -16.63
CA ILE A 142 -7.07 -3.11 -17.97
C ILE A 142 -8.33 -3.97 -17.87
N GLN A 143 -9.34 -3.65 -18.67
CA GLN A 143 -10.57 -4.43 -18.75
C GLN A 143 -10.92 -4.76 -20.20
N ARG A 144 -11.80 -5.75 -20.39
CA ARG A 144 -12.45 -5.98 -21.68
C ARG A 144 -13.73 -5.15 -21.74
N ASN A 145 -13.83 -4.32 -22.77
CA ASN A 145 -15.05 -3.61 -23.07
C ASN A 145 -16.18 -4.60 -23.38
N ALA A 146 -17.27 -4.56 -22.61
CA ALA A 146 -18.36 -5.54 -22.73
C ALA A 146 -19.05 -5.58 -24.11
N LYS A 147 -18.96 -4.51 -24.91
CA LYS A 147 -19.61 -4.43 -26.23
C LYS A 147 -18.68 -4.85 -27.37
N THR A 148 -17.40 -4.47 -27.29
CA THR A 148 -16.45 -4.66 -28.39
C THR A 148 -15.48 -5.80 -28.15
N ASN A 149 -15.41 -6.32 -26.91
CA ASN A 149 -14.46 -7.30 -26.44
C ASN A 149 -12.98 -6.88 -26.57
N LYS A 150 -12.71 -5.58 -26.81
CA LYS A 150 -11.37 -5.00 -26.89
C LYS A 150 -10.87 -4.62 -25.50
N LEU A 151 -9.55 -4.61 -25.32
CA LEU A 151 -8.92 -4.09 -24.12
C LEU A 151 -9.12 -2.56 -24.03
N GLU A 152 -9.39 -2.08 -22.83
CA GLU A 152 -9.51 -0.67 -22.49
C GLU A 152 -8.80 -0.38 -21.15
N CYS A 153 -8.35 0.87 -21.00
CA CYS A 153 -7.63 1.37 -19.83
C CYS A 153 -8.61 2.16 -18.96
N ILE A 154 -8.81 1.76 -17.71
CA ILE A 154 -9.75 2.40 -16.79
C ILE A 154 -8.97 3.00 -15.60
N PRO A 155 -9.09 4.30 -15.31
CA PRO A 155 -8.39 4.92 -14.18
C PRO A 155 -8.90 4.36 -12.85
N TYR A 156 -8.03 4.30 -11.84
CA TYR A 156 -8.39 3.79 -10.52
C TYR A 156 -9.52 4.58 -9.86
N SER A 157 -9.57 5.89 -10.08
CA SER A 157 -10.67 6.75 -9.60
C SER A 157 -12.05 6.31 -10.10
N GLU A 158 -12.13 5.70 -11.28
CA GLU A 158 -13.36 5.12 -11.83
C GLU A 158 -13.53 3.66 -11.37
N ALA A 159 -12.49 2.85 -11.54
CA ALA A 159 -12.52 1.42 -11.24
C ALA A 159 -12.86 1.09 -9.78
N TYR A 160 -12.51 1.98 -8.86
CA TYR A 160 -12.71 1.80 -7.41
C TYR A 160 -13.52 2.95 -6.80
N GLN A 161 -14.31 3.66 -7.60
CA GLN A 161 -15.05 4.86 -7.16
C GLN A 161 -15.93 4.61 -5.93
N ASP A 162 -16.53 3.43 -5.84
CA ASP A 162 -17.40 3.00 -4.73
C ASP A 162 -16.68 2.99 -3.38
N LEU A 163 -15.38 2.69 -3.37
CA LEU A 163 -14.53 2.68 -2.17
C LEU A 163 -13.75 3.99 -2.01
N LEU A 164 -13.25 4.55 -3.11
CA LEU A 164 -12.46 5.78 -3.10
C LEU A 164 -13.28 7.00 -2.68
N THR A 165 -14.57 7.05 -2.99
CA THR A 165 -15.46 8.14 -2.55
C THR A 165 -15.60 8.20 -1.02
N PRO A 166 -16.02 7.13 -0.31
CA PRO A 166 -16.09 7.17 1.15
C PRO A 166 -14.71 7.33 1.81
N ILE A 167 -13.63 6.77 1.23
CA ILE A 167 -12.25 7.03 1.70
C ILE A 167 -11.93 8.53 1.62
N SER A 168 -12.21 9.16 0.47
CA SER A 168 -11.94 10.59 0.25
C SER A 168 -12.64 11.45 1.29
N ARG A 169 -13.92 11.16 1.57
CA ARG A 169 -14.68 11.84 2.62
C ARG A 169 -14.05 11.68 4.01
N LEU A 170 -13.60 10.48 4.36
CA LEU A 170 -12.94 10.22 5.66
C LEU A 170 -11.61 10.98 5.79
N LEU A 171 -10.84 11.09 4.69
CA LEU A 171 -9.62 11.90 4.68
C LEU A 171 -9.94 13.40 4.84
N GLU A 172 -10.99 13.90 4.20
CA GLU A 172 -11.44 15.29 4.37
C GLU A 172 -11.93 15.58 5.79
N GLU A 173 -12.75 14.69 6.36
CA GLU A 173 -13.20 14.76 7.76
C GLU A 173 -12.02 14.76 8.74
N ALA A 174 -11.02 13.90 8.52
CA ALA A 174 -9.79 13.88 9.31
C ALA A 174 -9.01 15.21 9.15
N ALA A 175 -8.89 15.72 7.93
CA ALA A 175 -8.20 16.96 7.64
C ALA A 175 -8.83 18.17 8.34
N ASP A 176 -10.15 18.19 8.47
CA ASP A 176 -10.88 19.27 9.16
C ASP A 176 -10.70 19.25 10.69
N LEU A 177 -10.26 18.12 11.25
CA LEU A 177 -9.96 17.94 12.68
C LEU A 177 -8.48 18.22 13.03
N ILE A 178 -7.61 18.39 12.04
CA ILE A 178 -6.17 18.57 12.22
C ILE A 178 -5.82 20.06 12.13
N ASP A 179 -4.94 20.56 13.01
CA ASP A 179 -4.48 21.96 12.97
C ASP A 179 -3.22 22.12 12.12
N GLU A 180 -2.40 21.07 12.03
CA GLU A 180 -1.17 21.01 11.23
C GLU A 180 -1.47 21.21 9.74
N LYS A 181 -1.12 22.39 9.22
CA LYS A 181 -1.48 22.84 7.88
C LYS A 181 -0.96 21.91 6.78
N SER A 182 0.25 21.37 6.95
CA SER A 182 0.87 20.47 5.98
C SER A 182 0.13 19.13 5.89
N LEU A 183 -0.23 18.53 7.03
CA LEU A 183 -0.99 17.27 7.06
C LEU A 183 -2.43 17.48 6.54
N LYS A 184 -3.08 18.58 6.94
CA LYS A 184 -4.39 18.98 6.37
C LYS A 184 -4.34 19.11 4.86
N LYS A 185 -3.32 19.79 4.32
CA LYS A 185 -3.12 19.96 2.88
C LYS A 185 -2.93 18.61 2.19
N PHE A 186 -2.09 17.74 2.74
CA PHE A 186 -1.88 16.39 2.20
C PHE A 186 -3.19 15.60 2.13
N LEU A 187 -3.93 15.50 3.23
CA LEU A 187 -5.16 14.72 3.31
C LEU A 187 -6.22 15.21 2.31
N LYS A 188 -6.40 16.53 2.17
CA LYS A 188 -7.34 17.12 1.19
C LYS A 188 -6.91 16.88 -0.26
N LEU A 189 -5.62 17.03 -0.55
CA LEU A 189 -5.11 16.76 -1.90
C LEU A 189 -5.18 15.28 -2.24
N ARG A 190 -4.90 14.39 -1.28
CA ARG A 190 -5.00 12.94 -1.48
C ARG A 190 -6.45 12.48 -1.70
N ALA A 191 -7.40 13.05 -0.95
CA ALA A 191 -8.83 12.85 -1.21
C ALA A 191 -9.21 13.27 -2.64
N ARG A 192 -8.73 14.42 -3.11
CA ARG A 192 -8.92 14.86 -4.50
C ARG A 192 -8.25 13.91 -5.52
N SER A 193 -7.05 13.43 -5.24
CA SER A 193 -6.34 12.47 -6.11
C SER A 193 -7.15 11.19 -6.33
N PHE A 194 -7.81 10.68 -5.29
CA PHE A 194 -8.67 9.51 -5.41
C PHE A 194 -9.90 9.72 -6.31
N GLN A 195 -10.34 10.96 -6.50
CA GLN A 195 -11.44 11.30 -7.40
C GLN A 195 -10.97 11.64 -8.82
N THR A 196 -9.72 12.04 -8.99
CA THR A 196 -9.19 12.61 -10.25
C THR A 196 -8.14 11.73 -10.93
N ASN A 197 -7.61 10.73 -10.22
CA ASN A 197 -6.50 9.88 -10.65
C ASN A 197 -5.15 10.60 -10.82
N ASP A 198 -5.03 11.87 -10.41
CA ASP A 198 -3.78 12.64 -10.42
C ASP A 198 -3.21 12.73 -9.01
N TYR A 199 -2.04 12.10 -8.81
CA TYR A 199 -1.41 11.97 -7.50
C TYR A 199 -0.30 12.99 -7.26
N ILE A 200 0.20 13.70 -8.28
CA ILE A 200 1.45 14.48 -8.19
C ILE A 200 1.37 15.55 -7.10
N GLU A 201 0.31 16.38 -7.10
CA GLU A 201 0.15 17.44 -6.09
C GLU A 201 0.09 16.88 -4.66
N SER A 202 -0.56 15.72 -4.50
CA SER A 202 -0.69 15.07 -3.19
C SER A 202 0.61 14.42 -2.73
N GLU A 203 1.41 13.82 -3.62
CA GLU A 203 2.72 13.26 -3.28
C GLU A 203 3.68 14.38 -2.87
N VAL A 204 3.68 15.50 -3.58
CA VAL A 204 4.45 16.67 -3.19
C VAL A 204 4.00 17.18 -1.82
N ALA A 205 2.70 17.22 -1.53
CA ALA A 205 2.22 17.60 -0.21
C ALA A 205 2.64 16.59 0.89
N TRP A 206 2.67 15.30 0.59
CA TRP A 206 3.11 14.24 1.49
C TRP A 206 4.61 14.31 1.83
N LEU A 207 5.45 14.58 0.82
CA LEU A 207 6.89 14.82 1.01
C LEU A 207 7.14 16.05 1.89
N ASN A 208 6.23 17.03 1.86
CA ASN A 208 6.33 18.29 2.59
C ASN A 208 5.49 18.32 3.89
N ILE A 209 5.12 17.17 4.46
CA ILE A 209 4.54 17.15 5.82
C ILE A 209 5.61 17.63 6.81
N GLU A 210 5.37 18.78 7.45
CA GLU A 210 6.34 19.48 8.30
C GLU A 210 6.88 18.57 9.43
N PRO A 211 8.19 18.64 9.75
CA PRO A 211 8.83 17.77 10.75
C PRO A 211 8.13 17.69 12.11
N ASN A 212 7.58 18.80 12.59
CA ASN A 212 6.88 18.92 13.87
C ASN A 212 5.45 18.35 13.88
N CYS A 213 4.93 17.86 12.74
CA CYS A 213 3.62 17.21 12.70
C CYS A 213 3.66 15.87 13.46
N PRO A 214 2.86 15.68 14.52
CA PRO A 214 2.95 14.48 15.36
C PRO A 214 2.39 13.22 14.68
N ILE A 215 1.48 13.40 13.71
CA ILE A 215 0.86 12.31 12.94
C ILE A 215 1.54 12.23 11.57
N GLU A 216 1.93 11.01 11.16
CA GLU A 216 2.41 10.69 9.82
C GLU A 216 1.41 9.73 9.17
N VAL A 217 0.99 10.03 7.94
CA VAL A 217 0.05 9.20 7.18
C VAL A 217 0.60 8.98 5.79
N THR A 218 0.57 7.73 5.34
CA THR A 218 0.88 7.34 3.97
C THR A 218 -0.32 6.59 3.44
N CYS A 219 -0.98 7.02 2.37
CA CYS A 219 -2.20 6.37 1.88
C CYS A 219 -2.43 6.50 0.38
N GLY A 220 -2.34 5.43 -0.39
CA GLY A 220 -2.54 5.51 -1.84
C GLY A 220 -2.06 4.26 -2.58
N PRO A 221 -2.11 4.28 -3.91
CA PRO A 221 -1.56 3.23 -4.74
C PRO A 221 -0.03 3.42 -4.88
N TYR A 222 0.76 2.48 -4.37
CA TYR A 222 2.23 2.62 -4.34
C TYR A 222 2.97 1.42 -4.93
N GLU A 223 2.91 0.27 -4.27
CA GLU A 223 3.77 -0.86 -4.60
C GLU A 223 3.19 -1.72 -5.72
N THR A 224 4.05 -2.25 -6.59
CA THR A 224 3.60 -3.04 -7.76
C THR A 224 3.79 -4.54 -7.61
N TYR A 225 4.20 -5.02 -6.43
CA TYR A 225 4.46 -6.45 -6.18
C TYR A 225 3.23 -7.34 -6.37
N THR A 226 2.02 -6.78 -6.24
CA THR A 226 0.76 -7.52 -6.48
C THR A 226 0.58 -7.84 -7.97
N ASP A 227 1.13 -7.03 -8.87
CA ASP A 227 1.20 -7.31 -10.30
C ASP A 227 2.46 -8.14 -10.60
N GLU A 228 2.32 -9.45 -10.53
CA GLU A 228 3.39 -10.40 -10.89
C GLU A 228 3.50 -10.63 -12.41
N LEU A 229 2.62 -10.03 -13.21
CA LEU A 229 2.65 -10.18 -14.67
C LEU A 229 3.62 -9.19 -15.32
N PHE A 230 3.51 -7.91 -14.94
CA PHE A 230 4.32 -6.82 -15.49
C PHE A 230 4.94 -5.90 -14.43
N SER A 231 4.47 -5.95 -13.19
CA SER A 231 4.83 -5.02 -12.12
C SER A 231 4.57 -3.55 -12.49
N TYR A 232 3.53 -3.30 -13.28
CA TYR A 232 3.06 -1.95 -13.61
C TYR A 232 2.05 -1.44 -12.60
N LYS A 233 1.17 -2.29 -12.08
CA LYS A 233 -0.05 -1.84 -11.39
C LYS A 233 0.18 -1.69 -9.90
N ALA A 234 -0.06 -0.47 -9.40
CA ALA A 234 0.16 -0.17 -8.00
C ALA A 234 -1.03 -0.63 -7.15
N ALA A 235 -0.74 -1.24 -6.00
CA ALA A 235 -1.72 -1.65 -5.02
C ALA A 235 -1.98 -0.55 -3.98
N PHE A 236 -3.23 -0.41 -3.54
CA PHE A 236 -3.60 0.56 -2.51
C PHE A 236 -3.19 0.05 -1.13
N GLY A 237 -2.47 0.89 -0.39
CA GLY A 237 -2.11 0.69 1.01
C GLY A 237 -2.26 1.97 1.81
N MET A 238 -2.46 1.82 3.11
CA MET A 238 -2.51 2.92 4.06
C MET A 238 -1.82 2.56 5.36
N HIS A 239 -1.02 3.48 5.85
CA HIS A 239 -0.37 3.42 7.15
C HIS A 239 -0.66 4.69 7.94
N VAL A 240 -1.00 4.51 9.22
CA VAL A 240 -1.22 5.59 10.17
C VAL A 240 -0.20 5.44 11.27
N HIS A 241 0.60 6.49 11.47
CA HIS A 241 1.68 6.47 12.44
C HIS A 241 1.72 7.72 13.30
N ILE A 242 2.42 7.58 14.42
CA ILE A 242 2.87 8.69 15.27
C ILE A 242 4.36 8.88 15.07
N ARG A 243 4.81 10.10 14.80
CA ARG A 243 6.23 10.40 14.64
C ARG A 243 6.97 10.29 15.96
N ASP A 244 8.12 9.62 15.94
CA ASP A 244 9.09 9.59 17.01
C ASP A 244 10.17 10.65 16.72
N GLN A 245 9.91 11.88 17.17
CA GLN A 245 10.77 13.03 16.88
C GLN A 245 12.20 12.84 17.44
N PRO A 246 12.40 12.38 18.69
CA PRO A 246 13.75 12.14 19.20
C PRO A 246 14.56 11.12 18.40
N TYR A 247 13.92 10.06 17.88
CA TYR A 247 14.63 9.11 17.01
C TYR A 247 14.83 9.64 15.59
N THR A 248 13.88 10.39 15.05
CA THR A 248 14.01 11.06 13.75
C THR A 248 15.23 11.99 13.75
N GLU A 249 15.39 12.80 14.78
CA GLU A 249 16.53 13.73 14.92
C GLU A 249 17.88 13.03 14.97
N LYS A 250 17.96 11.85 15.61
CA LYS A 250 19.19 11.04 15.63
C LYS A 250 19.62 10.58 14.25
N LEU A 251 18.67 10.42 13.31
CA LEU A 251 18.97 9.95 11.96
C LEU A 251 19.31 11.08 10.98
N ASN A 252 19.18 12.35 11.38
CA ASN A 252 19.57 13.50 10.54
C ASN A 252 21.04 13.42 10.08
N PHE A 253 21.92 12.86 10.92
CA PHE A 253 23.32 12.63 10.58
C PHE A 253 23.48 11.80 9.29
N PHE A 254 22.62 10.80 9.04
CA PHE A 254 22.70 9.99 7.82
C PHE A 254 22.31 10.81 6.59
N THR A 255 21.26 11.62 6.70
CA THR A 255 20.84 12.54 5.65
C THR A 255 21.94 13.53 5.29
N GLU A 256 22.60 14.11 6.30
CA GLU A 256 23.73 15.04 6.13
C GLU A 256 24.97 14.35 5.50
N SER A 257 25.12 13.03 5.72
CA SER A 257 26.26 12.25 5.23
C SER A 257 26.10 11.70 3.81
N LEU A 258 24.93 11.82 3.17
CA LEU A 258 24.66 11.22 1.85
C LEU A 258 25.67 11.64 0.78
N SER A 259 26.06 12.91 0.77
CA SER A 259 27.06 13.43 -0.19
C SER A 259 28.43 12.75 -0.06
N ILE A 260 28.84 12.44 1.18
CA ILE A 260 30.09 11.73 1.46
C ILE A 260 29.98 10.28 0.99
N ILE A 261 28.84 9.62 1.23
CA ILE A 261 28.61 8.24 0.79
C ILE A 261 28.69 8.14 -0.74
N GLU A 262 27.98 9.03 -1.44
CA GLU A 262 27.96 9.06 -2.92
C GLU A 262 29.34 9.26 -3.52
N SER A 263 30.15 10.18 -2.94
CA SER A 263 31.50 10.44 -3.43
C SER A 263 32.48 9.28 -3.23
N HIS A 264 32.15 8.34 -2.34
CA HIS A 264 32.97 7.16 -2.03
C HIS A 264 32.40 5.85 -2.57
N LEU A 265 31.33 5.90 -3.37
CA LEU A 265 30.80 4.70 -4.01
C LEU A 265 31.89 4.03 -4.88
N PRO A 266 32.05 2.68 -4.81
CA PRO A 266 33.06 1.93 -5.55
C PRO A 266 32.65 1.72 -7.02
N VAL A 267 32.26 2.83 -7.69
CA VAL A 267 31.84 2.89 -9.08
C VAL A 267 32.63 3.99 -9.80
N PRO A 268 32.79 3.90 -11.14
CA PRO A 268 33.33 4.99 -11.94
C PRO A 268 32.59 6.32 -11.72
N ASP A 269 33.32 7.43 -11.77
CA ASP A 269 32.79 8.78 -11.51
C ASP A 269 31.61 9.17 -12.40
N GLU A 270 31.53 8.61 -13.61
CA GLU A 270 30.44 8.85 -14.58
C GLU A 270 29.08 8.32 -14.13
N TYR A 271 29.06 7.32 -13.23
CA TYR A 271 27.83 6.74 -12.68
C TYR A 271 27.39 7.38 -11.37
N ARG A 272 28.22 8.22 -10.74
CA ARG A 272 27.87 8.90 -9.49
C ARG A 272 26.88 10.03 -9.73
N ASN A 273 25.91 10.16 -8.84
CA ASN A 273 24.93 11.23 -8.85
C ASN A 273 25.56 12.54 -8.36
N LYS A 274 25.65 13.53 -9.25
CA LYS A 274 26.24 14.85 -8.97
C LYS A 274 25.25 15.83 -8.32
N GLU A 275 23.97 15.51 -8.34
CA GLU A 275 22.88 16.36 -7.85
C GLU A 275 22.00 15.56 -6.88
N LEU A 276 22.63 15.02 -5.83
CA LEU A 276 21.90 14.33 -4.77
C LEU A 276 20.84 15.24 -4.15
N LYS A 277 19.61 14.74 -4.10
CA LYS A 277 18.53 15.34 -3.32
C LYS A 277 18.48 14.68 -1.96
N SER A 278 18.40 15.51 -0.93
CA SER A 278 18.23 15.04 0.45
C SER A 278 16.95 14.22 0.58
N VAL A 279 17.05 13.02 1.14
CA VAL A 279 15.91 12.15 1.44
C VAL A 279 15.58 12.33 2.93
N PRO A 280 14.45 12.96 3.31
CA PRO A 280 14.01 12.96 4.70
C PRO A 280 13.87 11.52 5.21
N ILE A 281 14.46 11.26 6.36
CA ILE A 281 14.28 10.01 7.12
C ILE A 281 13.32 10.35 8.26
N VAL A 282 12.21 9.63 8.38
CA VAL A 282 11.23 9.81 9.45
C VAL A 282 11.10 8.52 10.22
N VAL A 283 11.27 8.57 11.54
CA VAL A 283 11.03 7.43 12.43
C VAL A 283 9.63 7.56 13.00
N VAL A 284 8.88 6.47 12.93
CA VAL A 284 7.48 6.44 13.34
C VAL A 284 7.15 5.18 14.14
N ASN A 285 6.08 5.28 14.93
CA ASN A 285 5.40 4.14 15.54
C ASN A 285 4.06 3.96 14.83
N GLU A 286 3.88 2.82 14.15
CA GLU A 286 2.61 2.47 13.50
C GLU A 286 1.53 2.22 14.55
N ILE A 287 0.33 2.76 14.32
CA ILE A 287 -0.84 2.51 15.17
C ILE A 287 -1.94 1.74 14.45
N PHE A 288 -1.99 1.84 13.13
CA PHE A 288 -2.93 1.08 12.30
C PHE A 288 -2.48 1.07 10.84
N ASN A 289 -2.86 0.04 10.10
CA ASN A 289 -2.64 -0.07 8.65
C ASN A 289 -3.85 -0.69 7.96
N GLY A 290 -3.88 -0.61 6.63
CA GLY A 290 -4.88 -1.28 5.79
C GLY A 290 -4.42 -1.36 4.35
N GLY A 291 -5.03 -2.25 3.57
CA GLY A 291 -4.69 -2.46 2.17
C GLY A 291 -3.48 -3.38 1.97
N ASP A 292 -2.53 -2.99 1.11
CA ASP A 292 -1.25 -3.67 0.86
C ASP A 292 -0.28 -3.58 2.06
N ALA A 293 -0.75 -4.03 3.22
CA ALA A 293 0.03 -4.24 4.44
C ALA A 293 -0.10 -5.71 4.94
N PRO A 294 0.10 -6.72 4.06
CA PRO A 294 0.00 -8.13 4.43
C PRO A 294 1.19 -8.58 5.29
N LEU A 295 1.12 -9.81 5.82
CA LEU A 295 2.29 -10.45 6.42
C LEU A 295 3.24 -11.00 5.32
N PRO A 296 4.57 -10.90 5.52
CA PRO A 296 5.26 -10.29 6.66
C PRO A 296 5.15 -8.75 6.65
N MET A 297 4.92 -8.15 7.83
CA MET A 297 4.75 -6.69 7.92
C MET A 297 5.95 -5.92 7.39
N THR A 298 5.68 -4.83 6.66
CA THR A 298 6.64 -3.79 6.26
C THR A 298 7.32 -3.21 7.49
N VAL A 299 8.65 -3.04 7.44
CA VAL A 299 9.44 -2.45 8.55
C VAL A 299 9.92 -1.03 8.27
N ALA A 300 9.95 -0.67 7.00
CA ALA A 300 10.31 0.63 6.47
C ALA A 300 9.88 0.68 5.00
N TYR A 301 9.66 1.88 4.47
CA TYR A 301 9.39 2.09 3.05
C TYR A 301 10.04 3.38 2.55
N ASN A 302 10.33 3.44 1.26
CA ASN A 302 10.83 4.63 0.59
C ASN A 302 9.88 4.99 -0.56
N LEU A 303 9.20 6.13 -0.45
CA LEU A 303 8.15 6.54 -1.38
C LEU A 303 8.33 8.00 -1.83
N PRO A 304 7.69 8.43 -2.93
CA PRO A 304 6.89 7.62 -3.86
C PRO A 304 7.75 6.74 -4.78
N ASN A 305 7.12 5.81 -5.51
CA ASN A 305 7.79 4.94 -6.50
C ASN A 305 7.90 5.58 -7.90
N ASP A 306 7.19 6.66 -8.18
CA ASP A 306 7.22 7.34 -9.47
C ASP A 306 8.55 8.08 -9.66
N GLU A 307 9.37 7.59 -10.61
CA GLU A 307 10.69 8.15 -10.93
C GLU A 307 10.66 9.63 -11.35
N GLN A 308 9.57 10.08 -11.98
CA GLN A 308 9.45 11.49 -12.38
C GLN A 308 9.27 12.38 -11.14
N ILE A 309 8.48 11.92 -10.17
CA ILE A 309 8.29 12.61 -8.89
C ILE A 309 9.59 12.55 -8.09
N ILE A 310 10.25 11.39 -7.99
CA ILE A 310 11.54 11.25 -7.30
C ILE A 310 12.59 12.20 -7.91
N LYS A 311 12.71 12.21 -9.23
CA LYS A 311 13.69 13.07 -9.93
C LYS A 311 13.43 14.56 -9.66
N GLN A 312 12.19 14.99 -9.50
CA GLN A 312 11.84 16.39 -9.30
C GLN A 312 11.80 16.81 -7.81
N PHE A 313 11.26 15.96 -6.95
CA PHE A 313 10.90 16.32 -5.57
C PHE A 313 11.59 15.45 -4.50
N GLY A 314 12.29 14.38 -4.91
CA GLY A 314 12.93 13.44 -4.00
C GLY A 314 11.97 12.36 -3.48
N SER A 315 12.43 11.61 -2.49
CA SER A 315 11.66 10.57 -1.80
C SER A 315 11.74 10.77 -0.29
N LYS A 316 10.96 10.02 0.48
CA LYS A 316 10.99 10.00 1.95
C LYS A 316 11.13 8.55 2.42
N LEU A 317 12.12 8.31 3.29
CA LEU A 317 12.32 7.04 3.96
C LEU A 317 11.59 7.06 5.31
N THR A 318 10.57 6.22 5.46
CA THR A 318 9.87 6.06 6.74
C THR A 318 10.29 4.75 7.39
N ILE A 319 10.71 4.81 8.65
CA ILE A 319 11.17 3.67 9.44
C ILE A 319 10.15 3.40 10.55
N MET A 320 9.53 2.21 10.53
CA MET A 320 8.54 1.80 11.53
C MET A 320 9.22 1.13 12.72
N LYS A 321 9.54 1.92 13.75
CA LYS A 321 10.30 1.50 14.91
C LYS A 321 9.62 0.37 15.68
N ASN A 322 8.36 0.55 16.08
CA ASN A 322 7.63 -0.44 16.88
C ASN A 322 7.39 -1.77 16.13
N ILE A 323 7.28 -1.75 14.79
CA ILE A 323 7.22 -2.98 13.99
C ILE A 323 8.57 -3.70 13.99
N GLN A 324 9.68 -2.97 13.88
CA GLN A 324 11.03 -3.56 13.97
C GLN A 324 11.32 -4.12 15.35
N GLU A 325 10.96 -3.39 16.40
CA GLU A 325 11.07 -3.86 17.79
C GLU A 325 10.24 -5.13 17.98
N GLY A 326 9.00 -5.15 17.51
CA GLY A 326 8.13 -6.32 17.53
C GLY A 326 8.77 -7.54 16.86
N LYS A 327 9.33 -7.38 15.65
CA LYS A 327 10.03 -8.47 14.94
C LYS A 327 11.34 -8.90 15.58
N TYR A 328 12.02 -8.01 16.29
CA TYR A 328 13.31 -8.33 16.93
C TYR A 328 13.11 -9.18 18.20
N VAL A 329 12.02 -8.94 18.94
CA VAL A 329 11.75 -9.61 20.23
C VAL A 329 11.00 -10.94 20.07
N THR A 330 10.49 -11.26 18.87
CA THR A 330 9.74 -12.49 18.56
C THR A 330 10.50 -13.40 17.60
#